data_AF-A0A1V6LST4-F1
#
_entry.id   AF-A0A1V6LST4-F1
#
_cell.length_a   1.000
_cell.length_b   1.000
_cell.length_c   1.000
_cell.angle_alpha   90.00
_cell.angle_beta   90.00
_cell.angle_gamma   90.00
#
_symmetry.space_group_name_H-M   'P 1'
#
loop_
_entity.id
_entity.type
_entity.pdbx_description
1 polymer ?
#
loop_
_entity_poly.entity_id
_entity_poly.type
_entity_poly.pdbx_seq_one_letter_code
_entity_poly.pdbx_strand_id
1 'polypeptide(L)'
;MDVQTANNDYDQLVFRLERNHRCVLRMVRKLNSYQFEPKSPQGFDKIKEIKQGFNQLAKDQLLLFNNLQKQLLDPEAAYEQVKLSLKKFNLMEQKVAAYILGDM
;
A
#
# COMPACT_ATOMS: atom_id res chain seq x y z
N MET A 1 32.77 -0.18 1.19
CA MET A 1 31.46 0.39 1.55
C MET A 1 31.12 -0.17 2.91
N ASP A 2 31.01 0.69 3.92
CA ASP A 2 30.90 0.31 5.33
C ASP A 2 29.59 -0.40 5.66
N VAL A 3 29.69 -1.53 6.37
CA VAL A 3 28.58 -2.40 6.79
C VAL A 3 27.53 -1.65 7.63
N GLN A 4 27.94 -0.57 8.32
CA GLN A 4 27.04 0.28 9.12
C GLN A 4 26.11 1.17 8.28
N THR A 5 26.52 1.59 7.09
CA THR A 5 25.67 2.42 6.22
C THR A 5 24.59 1.57 5.55
N ALA A 6 24.93 0.36 5.10
CA ALA A 6 24.00 -0.57 4.47
C ALA A 6 22.87 -1.03 5.41
N ASN A 7 23.18 -1.29 6.68
CA ASN A 7 22.17 -1.64 7.69
C ASN A 7 21.18 -0.49 7.95
N ASN A 8 21.67 0.75 7.95
CA ASN A 8 20.83 1.93 8.14
C ASN A 8 19.86 2.14 6.95
N ASP A 9 20.31 1.95 5.72
CA ASP A 9 19.47 2.09 4.53
C ASP A 9 18.38 1.01 4.46
N TYR A 10 18.71 -0.20 4.89
CA TYR A 10 17.75 -1.31 4.98
C TYR A 10 16.67 -1.06 6.04
N ASP A 11 17.07 -0.63 7.24
CA ASP A 11 16.12 -0.30 8.30
C ASP A 11 15.18 0.83 7.88
N GLN A 12 15.70 1.84 7.18
CA GLN A 12 14.88 2.91 6.60
C GLN A 12 13.84 2.39 5.60
N LEU A 13 14.18 1.41 4.76
CA LEU A 13 13.23 0.77 3.84
C LEU A 13 12.11 0.07 4.60
N VAL A 14 12.46 -0.68 5.64
CA VAL A 14 11.49 -1.36 6.51
C VAL A 14 10.56 -0.35 7.16
N PHE A 15 11.09 0.73 7.76
CA PHE A 15 10.27 1.78 8.38
C PHE A 15 9.32 2.47 7.39
N ARG A 16 9.79 2.74 6.16
CA ARG A 16 8.96 3.33 5.09
C ARG A 16 7.82 2.40 4.71
N LEU A 17 8.11 1.11 4.53
CA LEU A 17 7.10 0.10 4.21
C LEU A 17 6.07 -0.03 5.34
N GLU A 18 6.51 -0.13 6.59
CA GLU A 18 5.60 -0.20 7.75
C GLU A 18 4.68 1.02 7.84
N ARG A 19 5.25 2.22 7.67
CA ARG A 19 4.47 3.46 7.71
C ARG A 19 3.42 3.47 6.60
N ASN A 20 3.78 3.05 5.40
CA ASN A 20 2.84 2.96 4.29
C ASN A 20 1.77 1.90 4.55
N HIS A 21 2.14 0.74 5.10
CA HIS A 21 1.19 -0.31 5.47
C HIS A 21 0.14 0.15 6.48
N ARG A 22 0.55 0.95 7.49
CA ARG A 22 -0.41 1.59 8.40
C ARG A 22 -1.38 2.53 7.67
N CYS A 23 -0.94 3.21 6.61
CA CYS A 23 -1.82 4.04 5.79
C CYS A 23 -2.81 3.19 4.97
N VAL A 24 -2.34 2.10 4.35
CA VAL A 24 -3.18 1.13 3.63
C VAL A 24 -4.27 0.58 4.55
N LEU A 25 -3.92 0.10 5.74
CA LEU A 25 -4.91 -0.43 6.70
C LEU A 25 -5.92 0.64 7.16
N ARG A 26 -5.47 1.89 7.35
CA ARG A 26 -6.40 3.00 7.64
C ARG A 26 -7.38 3.22 6.48
N MET A 27 -6.91 3.14 5.23
CA MET A 27 -7.77 3.30 4.08
C MET A 27 -8.77 2.14 3.95
N VAL A 28 -8.34 0.89 4.15
CA VAL A 28 -9.24 -0.28 4.21
C VAL A 28 -10.37 -0.05 5.22
N ARG A 29 -10.07 0.44 6.42
CA ARG A 29 -11.08 0.74 7.43
C ARG A 29 -12.03 1.86 6.98
N LYS A 30 -11.50 2.95 6.44
CA LYS A 30 -12.30 4.08 5.94
C LYS A 30 -13.25 3.66 4.83
N LEU A 31 -12.76 2.93 3.83
CA LEU A 31 -13.57 2.47 2.69
C LEU A 31 -14.71 1.54 3.10
N ASN A 32 -14.57 0.82 4.22
CA ASN A 32 -15.62 -0.02 4.78
C ASN A 32 -16.59 0.72 5.70
N SER A 33 -16.40 2.00 5.95
CA SER A 33 -17.35 2.82 6.70
C SER A 33 -18.50 3.31 5.83
N TYR A 34 -19.63 3.66 6.47
CA TYR A 34 -20.82 4.20 5.81
C TYR A 34 -20.57 5.50 5.02
N GLN A 35 -19.51 6.25 5.32
CA GLN A 35 -19.17 7.46 4.58
C GLN A 35 -18.87 7.19 3.08
N PHE A 36 -18.47 5.97 2.74
CA PHE A 36 -18.09 5.57 1.39
C PHE A 36 -19.15 4.71 0.70
N GLU A 37 -20.36 4.65 1.27
CA GLU A 37 -21.44 3.84 0.72
C GLU A 37 -21.82 4.30 -0.70
N PRO A 38 -21.87 3.38 -1.67
CA PRO A 38 -22.15 3.72 -3.05
C PRO A 38 -23.61 4.13 -3.22
N LYS A 39 -23.84 5.22 -3.95
CA LYS A 39 -25.19 5.76 -4.24
C LYS A 39 -25.75 5.29 -5.57
N SER A 40 -24.99 4.51 -6.33
CA SER A 40 -25.38 3.98 -7.63
C SER A 40 -24.77 2.59 -7.86
N PRO A 41 -25.33 1.76 -8.75
CA PRO A 41 -24.74 0.48 -9.12
C PRO A 41 -23.30 0.60 -9.63
N GLN A 42 -23.02 1.61 -10.46
CA GLN A 42 -21.67 1.90 -10.95
C GLN A 42 -20.72 2.27 -9.81
N GLY A 43 -21.21 3.06 -8.84
CA GLY A 43 -20.44 3.37 -7.63
C GLY A 43 -20.13 2.12 -6.80
N PHE A 44 -21.06 1.17 -6.75
CA PHE A 44 -20.88 -0.10 -6.04
C PHE A 44 -19.73 -0.93 -6.63
N ASP A 45 -19.69 -1.06 -7.95
CA ASP A 45 -18.62 -1.80 -8.62
C ASP A 45 -17.26 -1.11 -8.43
N LYS A 46 -17.22 0.22 -8.56
CA LYS A 46 -15.99 1.01 -8.35
C LYS A 46 -15.46 0.88 -6.92
N ILE A 47 -16.31 1.07 -5.91
CA ILE A 47 -15.86 0.97 -4.51
C ILE A 47 -15.43 -0.45 -4.16
N LYS A 48 -16.07 -1.46 -4.76
CA LYS A 48 -15.67 -2.87 -4.62
C LYS A 48 -14.28 -3.12 -5.19
N GLU A 49 -13.99 -2.63 -6.41
CA GLU A 49 -12.65 -2.72 -7.01
C GLU A 49 -11.60 -2.05 -6.13
N ILE A 50 -11.88 -0.83 -5.65
CA ILE A 50 -10.97 -0.07 -4.79
C ILE A 50 -10.69 -0.84 -3.48
N LYS A 51 -11.73 -1.37 -2.82
CA LYS A 51 -11.59 -2.19 -1.62
C LYS A 51 -10.73 -3.43 -1.86
N GLN A 52 -10.97 -4.14 -2.97
CA GLN A 52 -10.18 -5.31 -3.33
C GLN A 52 -8.71 -4.93 -3.56
N GLY A 53 -8.43 -3.82 -4.25
CA GLY A 53 -7.08 -3.34 -4.48
C GLY A 53 -6.34 -3.00 -3.18
N PHE A 54 -6.98 -2.30 -2.23
CA PHE A 54 -6.37 -2.00 -0.93
C PHE A 54 -6.14 -3.26 -0.09
N ASN A 55 -7.08 -4.21 -0.10
CA ASN A 55 -6.91 -5.49 0.60
C ASN A 55 -5.76 -6.31 0.01
N GLN A 56 -5.63 -6.35 -1.32
CA GLN A 56 -4.51 -7.03 -1.96
C GLN A 56 -3.18 -6.34 -1.64
N LEU A 57 -3.13 -5.00 -1.72
CA LEU A 57 -1.94 -4.24 -1.37
C LEU A 57 -1.51 -4.47 0.08
N ALA A 58 -2.47 -4.56 1.01
CA ALA A 58 -2.18 -4.89 2.41
C ALA A 58 -1.51 -6.26 2.54
N LYS A 59 -2.01 -7.28 1.84
CA LYS A 59 -1.43 -8.63 1.82
C LYS A 59 -0.04 -8.64 1.19
N ASP A 60 0.13 -7.99 0.04
CA ASP A 60 1.41 -7.87 -0.66
C ASP A 60 2.46 -7.21 0.25
N GLN A 61 2.10 -6.14 0.95
CA GLN A 61 3.00 -5.42 1.86
C GLN A 61 3.37 -6.23 3.10
N LEU A 62 2.44 -7.01 3.65
CA LEU A 62 2.73 -7.91 4.76
C LEU A 62 3.72 -9.00 4.33
N LEU A 63 3.54 -9.57 3.13
CA LEU A 63 4.48 -10.54 2.58
C LEU A 63 5.86 -9.91 2.34
N LEU A 64 5.91 -8.73 1.74
CA LEU A 64 7.16 -8.00 1.53
C LEU A 64 7.86 -7.72 2.86
N PHE A 65 7.14 -7.26 3.87
CA PHE A 65 7.67 -7.03 5.20
C PHE A 65 8.28 -8.29 5.83
N ASN A 66 7.58 -9.43 5.72
CA ASN A 66 8.10 -10.71 6.21
C ASN A 66 9.38 -11.14 5.47
N ASN A 67 9.43 -10.90 4.15
CA ASN A 67 10.62 -11.20 3.35
C ASN A 67 11.79 -10.30 3.74
N LEU A 68 11.52 -9.02 4.02
CA LEU A 68 12.53 -8.08 4.48
C LEU A 68 13.05 -8.44 5.89
N GLN A 69 12.17 -8.75 6.84
CA GLN A 69 12.61 -9.13 8.18
C GLN A 69 13.46 -10.41 8.19
N LYS A 70 13.16 -11.35 7.30
CA LYS A 70 13.92 -12.60 7.13
C LYS A 70 15.16 -12.45 6.23
N GLN A 71 15.43 -11.25 5.72
CA GLN A 71 16.53 -10.96 4.79
C GLN A 71 16.54 -11.91 3.57
N LEU A 72 15.34 -12.26 3.07
CA LEU A 72 15.17 -13.15 1.91
C LEU A 72 15.34 -12.44 0.58
N LEU A 73 15.57 -11.13 0.61
CA LEU A 73 15.77 -10.28 -0.56
C LEU A 73 17.13 -9.62 -0.44
N ASP A 74 17.85 -9.54 -1.55
CA ASP A 74 19.00 -8.65 -1.64
C ASP A 74 18.55 -7.18 -1.52
N PRO A 75 19.45 -6.26 -1.10
CA PRO A 75 19.08 -4.87 -0.85
C PRO A 75 18.46 -4.13 -2.04
N GLU A 76 18.89 -4.43 -3.27
CA GLU A 76 18.38 -3.76 -4.47
C GLU A 76 16.96 -4.24 -4.80
N ALA A 77 16.73 -5.55 -4.75
CA ALA A 77 15.40 -6.14 -4.91
C ALA A 77 14.43 -5.66 -3.82
N ALA A 78 14.91 -5.53 -2.58
CA ALA A 78 14.15 -4.95 -1.47
C ALA A 78 13.74 -3.49 -1.77
N TYR A 79 14.69 -2.67 -2.21
CA TYR A 79 14.45 -1.26 -2.55
C TYR A 79 13.39 -1.12 -3.65
N GLU A 80 13.54 -1.85 -4.75
CA GLU A 80 12.61 -1.76 -5.88
C GLU A 80 11.22 -2.29 -5.52
N GLN A 81 11.11 -3.36 -4.72
CA GLN A 81 9.80 -3.85 -4.26
C GLN A 81 9.09 -2.86 -3.33
N VAL A 82 9.82 -2.20 -2.42
CA VAL A 82 9.25 -1.15 -1.56
C VAL A 82 8.78 0.04 -2.41
N LYS A 83 9.58 0.48 -3.38
CA LYS A 83 9.23 1.57 -4.30
C LYS A 83 8.00 1.25 -5.16
N LEU A 84 7.91 0.03 -5.69
CA LEU A 84 6.73 -0.44 -6.43
C LEU A 84 5.49 -0.49 -5.53
N SER A 85 5.63 -0.94 -4.30
CA SER A 85 4.56 -0.96 -3.30
C SER A 85 4.03 0.46 -3.00
N LEU A 86 4.92 1.44 -2.82
CA LEU A 86 4.56 2.86 -2.65
C LEU A 86 3.84 3.43 -3.88
N LYS A 87 4.32 3.10 -5.09
CA LYS A 87 3.68 3.53 -6.34
C LYS A 87 2.25 2.97 -6.46
N LYS A 88 2.05 1.70 -6.10
CA LYS A 88 0.72 1.07 -6.06
C LYS A 88 -0.20 1.79 -5.06
N PHE A 89 0.30 2.14 -3.88
CA PHE A 89 -0.46 2.90 -2.90
C PHE A 89 -0.94 4.24 -3.46
N ASN A 90 -0.05 5.03 -4.08
CA ASN A 90 -0.42 6.33 -4.65
C ASN A 90 -1.49 6.21 -5.75
N LEU A 91 -1.38 5.18 -6.61
CA LEU A 91 -2.40 4.91 -7.62
C LEU A 91 -3.76 4.58 -7.00
N MET A 92 -3.76 3.80 -5.92
CA MET A 92 -4.98 3.47 -5.19
C MET A 92 -5.60 4.69 -4.49
N GLU A 93 -4.79 5.59 -3.93
CA GLU A 93 -5.28 6.86 -3.38
C GLU A 93 -5.91 7.75 -4.45
N GLN A 94 -5.32 7.81 -5.65
CA GLN A 94 -5.92 8.53 -6.78
C GLN A 94 -7.28 7.95 -7.18
N LYS A 95 -7.41 6.61 -7.22
CA LYS A 95 -8.72 5.96 -7.47
C LYS A 95 -9.76 6.30 -6.41
N VAL A 96 -9.36 6.37 -5.14
CA VAL A 96 -10.25 6.81 -4.05
C VAL A 96 -10.68 8.26 -4.26
N ALA A 97 -9.73 9.16 -4.57
CA ALA A 97 -10.05 10.56 -4.82
C ALA A 97 -11.04 10.73 -5.98
N ALA A 98 -10.80 10.05 -7.11
CA ALA A 98 -11.72 10.04 -8.24
C ALA A 98 -13.13 9.53 -7.86
N TYR A 99 -13.21 8.45 -7.06
CA TYR A 99 -14.48 7.95 -6.55
C TYR A 99 -15.23 8.97 -5.68
N ILE A 100 -14.52 9.67 -4.78
CA ILE A 100 -15.12 10.68 -3.88
C ILE A 100 -15.59 11.91 -4.66
N LEU A 101 -14.76 12.41 -5.58
CA LEU A 101 -15.04 13.64 -6.33
C LEU A 101 -16.11 13.42 -7.41
N GLY A 102 -16.39 12.17 -7.76
CA GLY A 102 -17.25 11.85 -8.90
C GLY A 102 -16.58 12.16 -10.24
N ASP A 103 -15.28 12.47 -10.23
CA ASP A 103 -14.45 12.62 -11.42
C ASP A 103 -14.36 11.23 -12.09
N MET A 104 -15.12 11.08 -13.16
CA MET A 104 -15.20 9.87 -13.97
C MET A 104 -14.16 9.86 -15.07
#